data_AF-A0A2Z4HIE5-F1
#
_entry.id   AF-A0A2Z4HIE5-F1
#
_cell.length_a   1.000
_cell.length_b   1.000
_cell.length_c   1.000
_cell.angle_alpha   90.00
_cell.angle_beta   90.00
_cell.angle_gamma   90.00
#
_symmetry.space_group_name_H-M   'P 1'
#
loop_
_entity.id
_entity.type
_entity.pdbx_description
1 polymer ?
#
loop_
_entity_poly.entity_id
_entity_poly.type
_entity_poly.pdbx_seq_one_letter_code
_entity_poly.pdbx_strand_id
1 'polypeptide(L)'
;VARDGTCDQYRKNAKVVKIDSYKDVTPNDEEALKRATANQPVSAAIEGSGKAFQLYESGIFDGSCGTALDHGVTVVGYGTENGEDYWIVRNSWGKNWGESGYIRMERNIASPTGKCGIAMQPSYPIKKGPNPPHPGPSPPSPVKPPSVCDNIYTCPGSNTCCCLFRFGTLCLIWGCCPLEGATCCDDSSSCCPHDYPICNIAQGTCLKSKNNPFGVKALRRIPATRTNWARGTEGGTDIVI
;
A
#
# COMPACT_ATOMS: atom_id res chain seq x y z
N VAL A 1 -6.08 9.42 7.76
CA VAL A 1 -6.25 8.37 8.79
C VAL A 1 -6.32 7.03 8.08
N ALA A 2 -5.37 6.13 8.35
CA ALA A 2 -5.44 4.76 7.87
C ALA A 2 -6.52 4.00 8.66
N ARG A 3 -7.15 2.99 8.05
CA ARG A 3 -8.11 2.11 8.72
C ARG A 3 -7.58 0.70 8.65
N ASP A 4 -7.66 -0.02 9.76
CA ASP A 4 -7.40 -1.45 9.76
C ASP A 4 -8.39 -2.14 8.83
N GLY A 5 -7.88 -3.04 7.99
CA GLY A 5 -8.66 -3.79 7.03
C GLY A 5 -8.00 -5.14 6.75
N THR A 6 -8.73 -6.04 6.09
CA THR A 6 -8.20 -7.36 5.75
C THR A 6 -7.20 -7.26 4.60
N CYS A 7 -6.06 -7.94 4.73
CA CYS A 7 -5.08 -8.06 3.65
C CYS A 7 -5.72 -8.72 2.42
N ASP A 8 -5.85 -7.95 1.34
CA ASP A 8 -6.34 -8.43 0.05
C ASP A 8 -5.34 -9.41 -0.57
N GLN A 9 -5.63 -10.70 -0.43
CA GLN A 9 -4.76 -11.78 -0.92
C GLN A 9 -4.59 -11.75 -2.44
N TYR A 10 -5.55 -11.18 -3.19
CA TYR A 10 -5.47 -11.08 -4.65
C TYR A 10 -4.43 -10.05 -5.10
N ARG A 11 -4.11 -9.07 -4.25
CA ARG A 11 -3.09 -8.05 -4.51
C ARG A 11 -1.73 -8.38 -3.93
N LYS A 12 -1.60 -9.47 -3.16
CA LYS A 12 -0.36 -9.87 -2.48
C LYS A 12 0.82 -10.08 -3.43
N ASN A 13 0.56 -10.51 -4.65
CA ASN A 13 1.60 -10.71 -5.66
C ASN A 13 1.91 -9.48 -6.49
N ALA A 14 1.15 -8.37 -6.36
CA ALA A 14 1.42 -7.13 -7.07
C ALA A 14 2.71 -6.49 -6.53
N LYS A 15 3.85 -6.93 -7.07
CA LYS A 15 5.18 -6.42 -6.70
C LYS A 15 5.40 -5.08 -7.40
N VAL A 16 4.77 -4.04 -6.86
CA VAL A 16 4.89 -2.66 -7.38
C VAL A 16 6.25 -2.05 -7.05
N VAL A 17 6.82 -2.43 -5.91
CA VAL A 17 8.15 -2.03 -5.43
C VAL A 17 8.81 -3.22 -4.75
N LYS A 18 10.12 -3.38 -4.97
CA LYS A 18 10.97 -4.34 -4.22
C LYS A 18 12.14 -3.58 -3.59
N ILE A 19 12.51 -3.94 -2.37
CA ILE A 19 13.78 -3.59 -1.75
C ILE A 19 14.67 -4.83 -1.74
N ASP A 20 15.98 -4.65 -1.83
CA ASP A 20 16.93 -5.77 -1.83
C ASP A 20 17.31 -6.18 -0.41
N SER A 21 17.30 -5.22 0.53
CA SER A 21 17.53 -5.43 1.94
C SER A 21 17.11 -4.17 2.72
N TYR A 22 17.40 -4.13 4.00
CA TYR A 22 17.40 -2.93 4.83
C TYR A 22 18.67 -2.94 5.68
N LYS A 23 19.01 -1.78 6.24
CA LYS A 23 20.15 -1.65 7.13
C LYS A 23 19.82 -0.70 8.26
N ASP A 24 20.16 -1.13 9.46
CA ASP A 24 20.14 -0.29 10.65
C ASP A 24 21.35 0.65 10.61
N VAL A 25 21.10 1.91 10.93
CA VAL A 25 22.14 2.89 11.22
C VAL A 25 22.72 2.56 12.60
N THR A 26 24.00 2.85 12.81
CA THR A 26 24.64 2.71 14.12
C THR A 26 23.81 3.43 15.18
N PRO A 27 23.30 2.72 16.21
CA PRO A 27 22.51 3.35 17.27
C PRO A 27 23.30 4.40 18.03
N ASN A 28 22.62 5.48 18.42
CA ASN A 28 23.16 6.59 19.21
C ASN A 28 24.35 7.31 18.54
N ASP A 29 24.33 7.39 17.20
CA ASP A 29 25.34 8.08 16.41
C ASP A 29 24.65 9.00 15.39
N GLU A 30 24.45 10.27 15.80
CA GLU A 30 23.84 11.30 14.93
C GLU A 30 24.66 11.54 13.65
N GLU A 31 25.98 11.28 13.67
CA GLU A 31 26.83 11.47 12.49
C GLU A 31 26.66 10.30 11.50
N ALA A 32 26.46 9.08 11.98
CA ALA A 32 26.02 7.96 11.16
C ALA A 32 24.62 8.20 10.57
N LEU A 33 23.69 8.72 11.37
CA LEU A 33 22.34 9.11 10.89
C LEU A 33 22.42 10.21 9.83
N LYS A 34 23.29 11.21 10.01
CA LYS A 34 23.52 12.30 9.05
C LYS A 34 24.03 11.74 7.73
N ARG A 35 25.05 10.88 7.78
CA ARG A 35 25.61 10.21 6.59
C ARG A 35 24.55 9.37 5.86
N ALA A 36 23.70 8.65 6.59
CA ALA A 36 22.61 7.88 5.97
C ALA A 36 21.57 8.81 5.31
N THR A 37 21.15 9.86 6.02
CA THR A 37 20.15 10.85 5.56
C THR A 37 20.61 11.61 4.32
N ALA A 38 21.92 11.89 4.21
CA ALA A 38 22.51 12.53 3.04
C ALA A 38 22.35 11.71 1.75
N ASN A 39 22.19 10.39 1.87
CA ASN A 39 22.01 9.50 0.73
C ASN A 39 20.53 9.26 0.40
N GLN A 40 19.67 9.19 1.41
CA GLN A 40 18.23 8.91 1.25
C GLN A 40 17.47 9.15 2.56
N PRO A 41 16.12 9.22 2.53
CA PRO A 41 15.32 9.26 3.75
C PRO A 41 15.55 8.04 4.65
N VAL A 42 15.56 8.28 5.97
CA VAL A 42 15.81 7.27 7.01
C VAL A 42 14.58 7.17 7.90
N SER A 43 14.08 5.96 8.13
CA SER A 43 13.05 5.70 9.14
C SER A 43 13.68 5.76 10.52
N ALA A 44 13.03 6.42 11.47
CA ALA A 44 13.50 6.52 12.85
C ALA A 44 12.34 6.40 13.83
N ALA A 45 12.62 5.94 15.05
CA ALA A 45 11.68 5.99 16.16
C ALA A 45 12.05 7.15 17.09
N ILE A 46 11.05 7.79 17.66
CA ILE A 46 11.18 8.87 18.64
C ILE A 46 10.18 8.68 19.78
N GLU A 47 10.37 9.40 20.89
CA GLU A 47 9.30 9.67 21.85
C GLU A 47 8.43 10.84 21.35
N GLY A 48 7.21 10.51 20.90
CA GLY A 48 6.22 11.46 20.39
C GLY A 48 5.05 11.75 21.34
N SER A 49 4.98 11.09 22.50
CA SER A 49 3.90 11.29 23.49
C SER A 49 4.02 12.58 24.31
N GLY A 50 5.18 13.25 24.31
CA GLY A 50 5.39 14.51 25.03
C GLY A 50 4.48 15.65 24.53
N LYS A 51 3.93 16.46 25.44
CA LYS A 51 3.05 17.60 25.09
C LYS A 51 3.72 18.61 24.18
N ALA A 52 5.00 18.89 24.38
CA ALA A 52 5.75 19.82 23.55
C ALA A 52 5.78 19.35 22.08
N PHE A 53 6.01 18.05 21.85
CA PHE A 53 5.97 17.46 20.51
C PHE A 53 4.57 17.49 19.92
N GLN A 54 3.55 17.09 20.69
CA GLN A 54 2.16 17.07 20.20
C GLN A 54 1.67 18.45 19.74
N LEU A 55 2.06 19.50 20.45
CA LEU A 55 1.63 20.88 20.21
C LEU A 55 2.60 21.69 19.33
N TYR A 56 3.61 21.04 18.74
CA TYR A 56 4.55 21.72 17.86
C TYR A 56 3.85 22.34 16.64
N GLU A 57 4.15 23.62 16.37
CA GLU A 57 3.61 24.38 15.23
C GLU A 57 4.71 24.78 14.23
N SER A 58 5.83 25.32 14.69
CA SER A 58 6.95 25.76 13.82
C SER A 58 8.24 26.02 14.60
N GLY A 59 9.33 26.24 13.88
CA GLY A 59 10.65 26.56 14.45
C GLY A 59 11.53 25.32 14.65
N ILE A 60 12.75 25.53 15.15
CA ILE A 60 13.58 24.40 15.60
C ILE A 60 13.02 23.93 16.94
N PHE A 61 12.56 22.68 16.96
CA PHE A 61 12.01 22.06 18.14
C PHE A 61 13.10 21.73 19.16
N ASP A 62 13.13 22.53 20.22
CA ASP A 62 13.99 22.42 21.40
C ASP A 62 13.21 21.93 22.64
N GLY A 63 11.91 21.64 22.49
CA GLY A 63 11.03 21.22 23.58
C GLY A 63 11.47 19.94 24.29
N SER A 64 10.98 19.75 25.52
CA SER A 64 11.33 18.57 26.32
C SER A 64 10.70 17.28 25.78
N CYS A 65 11.52 16.23 25.73
CA CYS A 65 11.15 14.86 25.42
C CYS A 65 12.18 13.91 26.06
N GLY A 66 11.75 12.70 26.39
CA GLY A 66 12.61 11.60 26.83
C GLY A 66 13.07 10.72 25.67
N THR A 67 13.21 9.43 25.95
CA THR A 67 13.71 8.41 25.01
C THR A 67 12.86 7.13 25.04
N ALA A 68 11.64 7.20 25.61
CA ALA A 68 10.70 6.09 25.61
C ALA A 68 10.01 6.02 24.22
N LEU A 69 10.72 5.43 23.25
CA LEU A 69 10.32 5.42 21.84
C LEU A 69 8.91 4.81 21.67
N ASP A 70 8.01 5.58 21.09
CA ASP A 70 6.59 5.22 20.91
C ASP A 70 6.02 5.63 19.54
N HIS A 71 6.79 6.37 18.73
CA HIS A 71 6.31 6.92 17.47
C HIS A 71 7.33 6.77 16.34
N GLY A 72 6.86 6.34 15.18
CA GLY A 72 7.67 6.17 13.97
C GLY A 72 7.58 7.37 13.04
N VAL A 73 8.73 7.88 12.60
CA VAL A 73 8.86 9.05 11.71
C VAL A 73 9.87 8.80 10.59
N THR A 74 10.03 9.75 9.67
CA THR A 74 11.05 9.67 8.61
C THR A 74 11.91 10.93 8.60
N VAL A 75 13.21 10.78 8.79
CA VAL A 75 14.19 11.85 8.59
C VAL A 75 14.42 12.01 7.10
N VAL A 76 14.14 13.20 6.56
CA VAL A 76 14.21 13.47 5.11
C VAL A 76 15.29 14.48 4.75
N GLY A 77 15.95 15.07 5.74
CA GLY A 77 17.01 16.03 5.55
C GLY A 77 17.53 16.57 6.88
N TYR A 78 18.45 17.52 6.82
CA TYR A 78 19.00 18.25 7.94
C TYR A 78 19.49 19.62 7.46
N GLY A 79 19.66 20.55 8.38
CA GLY A 79 20.17 21.88 8.09
C GLY A 79 20.76 22.55 9.31
N THR A 80 21.05 23.83 9.13
CA THR A 80 21.50 24.75 10.17
C THR A 80 20.81 26.09 9.92
N GLU A 81 20.25 26.71 10.94
CA GLU A 81 19.66 28.04 10.89
C GLU A 81 20.10 28.81 12.13
N ASN A 82 20.66 30.01 11.95
CA ASN A 82 21.15 30.87 13.05
C ASN A 82 22.14 30.19 14.02
N GLY A 83 22.91 29.21 13.54
CA GLY A 83 23.86 28.45 14.36
C GLY A 83 23.27 27.23 15.07
N GLU A 84 21.97 26.99 14.92
CA GLU A 84 21.27 25.82 15.45
C GLU A 84 21.11 24.76 14.37
N ASP A 85 21.59 23.56 14.69
CA ASP A 85 21.51 22.40 13.82
C ASP A 85 20.16 21.69 14.00
N TYR A 86 19.56 21.25 12.89
CA TYR A 86 18.29 20.52 12.94
C TYR A 86 18.19 19.37 11.94
N TRP A 87 17.34 18.40 12.26
CA TRP A 87 16.79 17.40 11.37
C TRP A 87 15.49 17.89 10.75
N ILE A 88 15.24 17.59 9.48
CA ILE A 88 13.92 17.75 8.86
C ILE A 88 13.23 16.39 8.94
N VAL A 89 12.17 16.31 9.75
CA VAL A 89 11.48 15.07 10.05
C VAL A 89 10.05 15.14 9.53
N ARG A 90 9.67 14.17 8.70
CA ARG A 90 8.31 14.00 8.21
C ARG A 90 7.48 13.20 9.20
N ASN A 91 6.33 13.74 9.58
CA ASN A 91 5.36 13.08 10.45
C ASN A 91 4.18 12.50 9.63
N SER A 92 3.30 11.72 10.28
CA SER A 92 2.14 11.05 9.69
C SER A 92 0.79 11.62 10.15
N TRP A 93 0.77 12.73 10.89
CA TRP A 93 -0.45 13.33 11.49
C TRP A 93 -1.19 14.32 10.58
N GLY A 94 -0.77 14.41 9.30
CA GLY A 94 -1.39 15.28 8.31
C GLY A 94 -0.72 16.66 8.22
N LYS A 95 -1.14 17.45 7.22
CA LYS A 95 -0.47 18.71 6.88
C LYS A 95 -0.76 19.87 7.84
N ASN A 96 -1.79 19.74 8.67
CA ASN A 96 -2.19 20.80 9.61
C ASN A 96 -1.34 20.80 10.90
N TRP A 97 -0.50 19.78 11.09
CA TRP A 97 0.39 19.68 12.24
C TRP A 97 1.79 20.18 11.85
N GLY A 98 2.43 20.94 12.72
CA GLY A 98 3.77 21.47 12.50
C GLY A 98 3.90 22.28 11.20
N GLU A 99 5.07 22.18 10.58
CA GLU A 99 5.40 22.88 9.34
C GLU A 99 4.91 22.06 8.13
N SER A 100 3.61 22.12 7.84
CA SER A 100 2.98 21.35 6.76
C SER A 100 3.12 19.82 6.91
N GLY A 101 3.11 19.32 8.14
CA GLY A 101 3.31 17.90 8.48
C GLY A 101 4.76 17.51 8.78
N TYR A 102 5.65 18.49 8.89
CA TYR A 102 7.07 18.31 9.23
C TYR A 102 7.41 18.99 10.55
N ILE A 103 8.52 18.58 11.13
CA ILE A 103 9.15 19.21 12.28
C ILE A 103 10.65 19.39 11.99
N ARG A 104 11.19 20.55 12.36
CA ARG A 104 12.63 20.76 12.41
C ARG A 104 13.10 20.40 13.80
N MET A 105 13.64 19.21 14.00
CA MET A 105 14.02 18.71 15.32
C MET A 105 15.47 19.05 15.62
N GLU A 106 15.75 19.63 16.80
CA GLU A 106 17.12 19.96 17.23
C GLU A 106 18.08 18.77 17.07
N ARG A 107 19.27 19.03 16.53
CA ARG A 107 20.32 18.06 16.21
C ARG A 107 21.61 18.46 16.90
N ASN A 108 22.51 17.49 17.12
CA ASN A 108 23.82 17.71 17.74
C ASN A 108 23.70 18.16 19.20
N ILE A 109 22.73 17.61 19.92
CA ILE A 109 22.61 17.82 21.36
C ILE A 109 23.65 16.98 22.11
N ALA A 110 23.89 17.28 23.38
CA ALA A 110 24.87 16.53 24.19
C ALA A 110 24.52 15.04 24.37
N SER A 111 23.25 14.66 24.22
CA SER A 111 22.82 13.26 24.35
C SER A 111 23.11 12.47 23.08
N PRO A 112 23.82 11.32 23.15
CA PRO A 112 24.12 10.51 21.97
C PRO A 112 22.87 9.86 21.36
N THR A 113 21.76 9.77 22.11
CA THR A 113 20.47 9.29 21.61
C THR A 113 19.84 10.23 20.58
N GLY A 114 20.35 11.46 20.45
CA GLY A 114 19.69 12.55 19.75
C GLY A 114 18.42 13.02 20.46
N LYS A 115 17.86 14.15 20.00
CA LYS A 115 16.61 14.72 20.52
C LYS A 115 15.49 13.70 20.39
N CYS A 116 14.73 13.49 21.46
CA CYS A 116 13.63 12.52 21.55
C CYS A 116 13.99 11.08 21.19
N GLY A 117 15.29 10.71 21.23
CA GLY A 117 15.75 9.37 20.87
C GLY A 117 15.90 9.10 19.37
N ILE A 118 15.88 10.14 18.51
CA ILE A 118 15.89 9.99 17.05
C ILE A 118 17.05 9.16 16.49
N ALA A 119 18.19 9.09 17.20
CA ALA A 119 19.36 8.31 16.78
C ALA A 119 19.38 6.87 17.34
N MET A 120 18.40 6.46 18.16
CA MET A 120 18.41 5.16 18.85
C MET A 120 18.06 3.98 17.93
N GLN A 121 17.06 4.14 17.06
CA GLN A 121 16.61 3.07 16.15
C GLN A 121 16.39 3.56 14.70
N PRO A 122 17.42 4.10 14.02
CA PRO A 122 17.27 4.50 12.63
C PRO A 122 17.57 3.33 11.68
N SER A 123 16.78 3.20 10.61
CA SER A 123 17.01 2.20 9.57
C SER A 123 16.58 2.71 8.20
N TYR A 124 17.15 2.14 7.14
CA TYR A 124 16.82 2.51 5.77
C TYR A 124 16.78 1.30 4.83
N PRO A 125 15.94 1.32 3.79
CA PRO A 125 15.92 0.28 2.78
C PRO A 125 17.16 0.36 1.89
N ILE A 126 17.63 -0.78 1.40
CA ILE A 126 18.69 -0.87 0.39
C ILE A 126 18.04 -1.25 -0.94
N LYS A 127 18.36 -0.46 -1.97
CA LYS A 127 18.03 -0.77 -3.37
C LYS A 127 19.26 -0.61 -4.25
N LYS A 128 19.65 -1.67 -4.95
CA LYS A 128 20.86 -1.76 -5.79
C LYS A 128 20.61 -1.52 -7.29
N GLY A 129 19.37 -1.23 -7.68
CA GLY A 129 18.99 -1.08 -9.09
C GLY A 129 17.70 -0.30 -9.27
N PRO A 130 17.24 -0.13 -10.53
CA PRO A 130 16.02 0.64 -10.81
C PRO A 130 14.79 0.06 -10.12
N ASN A 131 13.86 0.96 -9.76
CA ASN A 131 12.57 0.63 -9.19
C ASN A 131 11.48 1.41 -9.96
N PRO A 132 10.59 0.74 -10.70
CA PRO A 132 10.47 -0.71 -10.83
C PRO A 132 11.69 -1.34 -11.54
N PRO A 133 12.00 -2.64 -11.31
CA PRO A 133 13.03 -3.35 -12.09
C PRO A 133 12.73 -3.22 -13.60
N HIS A 134 13.76 -3.19 -14.45
CA HIS A 134 13.59 -3.16 -15.91
C HIS A 134 13.99 -4.52 -16.54
N PRO A 135 13.13 -5.13 -17.40
CA PRO A 135 11.77 -4.70 -17.70
C PRO A 135 10.90 -4.68 -16.44
N GLY A 136 9.93 -3.74 -16.41
CA GLY A 136 8.96 -3.56 -15.32
C GLY A 136 8.51 -4.92 -14.79
N PRO A 137 8.30 -5.11 -13.48
CA PRO A 137 7.73 -6.35 -13.01
C PRO A 137 6.46 -6.53 -13.82
N SER A 138 6.39 -7.62 -14.61
CA SER A 138 5.14 -8.01 -15.25
C SER A 138 4.08 -7.93 -14.16
N PRO A 139 2.88 -7.35 -14.44
CA PRO A 139 1.76 -7.46 -13.53
C PRO A 139 1.79 -8.90 -13.01
N PRO A 140 1.74 -9.14 -11.69
CA PRO A 140 1.78 -10.52 -11.22
C PRO A 140 0.84 -11.31 -12.09
N SER A 141 1.33 -12.35 -12.75
CA SER A 141 0.43 -13.39 -13.22
C SER A 141 -0.37 -13.73 -11.97
N PRO A 142 -1.66 -13.38 -11.92
CA PRO A 142 -2.44 -13.60 -10.72
C PRO A 142 -2.28 -15.07 -10.39
N VAL A 143 -2.16 -15.38 -9.09
CA VAL A 143 -2.26 -16.78 -8.66
C VAL A 143 -3.49 -17.29 -9.37
N LYS A 144 -3.33 -18.26 -10.28
CA LYS A 144 -4.43 -18.82 -11.07
C LYS A 144 -5.54 -19.05 -10.07
N PRO A 145 -6.57 -18.18 -10.01
CA PRO A 145 -7.51 -18.24 -8.91
C PRO A 145 -8.13 -19.63 -8.99
N PRO A 146 -8.46 -20.27 -7.86
CA PRO A 146 -9.38 -21.39 -7.98
C PRO A 146 -10.55 -20.86 -8.82
N SER A 147 -10.87 -21.57 -9.90
CA SER A 147 -12.01 -21.32 -10.79
C SER A 147 -13.34 -21.44 -10.05
N VAL A 148 -13.35 -21.31 -8.72
CA VAL A 148 -14.40 -21.62 -7.78
C VAL A 148 -14.71 -20.32 -7.04
N CYS A 149 -15.88 -19.76 -7.30
CA CYS A 149 -16.35 -18.53 -6.67
C CYS A 149 -16.95 -18.82 -5.29
N ASP A 150 -17.66 -19.94 -5.18
CA ASP A 150 -18.19 -20.52 -3.96
C ASP A 150 -18.47 -22.03 -4.17
N ASN A 151 -19.20 -22.67 -3.27
CA ASN A 151 -19.53 -24.09 -3.36
C ASN A 151 -20.47 -24.45 -4.54
N ILE A 152 -21.07 -23.46 -5.20
CA ILE A 152 -22.12 -23.62 -6.22
C ILE A 152 -21.67 -23.08 -7.57
N TYR A 153 -20.79 -22.09 -7.63
CA TYR A 153 -20.43 -21.35 -8.83
C TYR A 153 -18.94 -21.40 -9.12
N THR A 154 -18.64 -21.51 -10.41
CA THR A 154 -17.30 -21.58 -10.97
C THR A 154 -17.15 -20.66 -12.17
N CYS A 155 -15.93 -20.17 -12.37
CA CYS A 155 -15.55 -19.36 -13.52
C CYS A 155 -14.44 -20.06 -14.31
N PRO A 156 -14.36 -19.86 -15.64
CA PRO A 156 -13.22 -20.32 -16.42
C PRO A 156 -11.88 -19.90 -15.78
N GLY A 157 -10.84 -20.70 -16.00
CA GLY A 157 -9.49 -20.35 -15.57
C GLY A 157 -9.10 -18.96 -16.09
N SER A 158 -8.42 -18.18 -15.25
CA SER A 158 -8.01 -16.80 -15.53
C SER A 158 -9.13 -15.74 -15.54
N ASN A 159 -10.28 -16.07 -14.95
CA ASN A 159 -11.36 -15.10 -14.69
C ASN A 159 -11.44 -14.73 -13.20
N THR A 160 -11.94 -13.53 -12.92
CA THR A 160 -12.21 -13.07 -11.54
C THR A 160 -13.69 -13.24 -11.20
N CYS A 161 -13.98 -13.91 -10.08
CA CYS A 161 -15.34 -14.04 -9.56
C CYS A 161 -15.84 -12.69 -9.02
N CYS A 162 -16.92 -12.18 -9.61
CA CYS A 162 -17.58 -10.94 -9.23
C CYS A 162 -19.02 -11.21 -8.81
N CYS A 163 -19.43 -10.69 -7.66
CA CYS A 163 -20.80 -10.84 -7.21
C CYS A 163 -21.76 -10.01 -8.07
N LEU A 164 -22.77 -10.65 -8.66
CA LEU A 164 -23.83 -9.98 -9.43
C LEU A 164 -24.99 -9.56 -8.53
N PHE A 165 -25.30 -10.38 -7.51
CA PHE A 165 -26.39 -10.13 -6.60
C PHE A 165 -25.98 -10.43 -5.16
N ARG A 166 -25.93 -9.39 -4.33
CA ARG A 166 -25.46 -9.44 -2.95
C ARG A 166 -26.62 -9.25 -1.97
N PHE A 167 -26.71 -10.11 -0.97
CA PHE A 167 -27.64 -9.97 0.15
C PHE A 167 -26.85 -9.96 1.46
N GLY A 168 -26.68 -8.76 2.05
CA GLY A 168 -25.76 -8.57 3.18
C GLY A 168 -24.32 -8.92 2.81
N THR A 169 -23.73 -9.89 3.50
CA THR A 169 -22.37 -10.38 3.21
C THR A 169 -22.35 -11.52 2.20
N LEU A 170 -23.50 -12.13 1.90
CA LEU A 170 -23.60 -13.30 1.02
C LEU A 170 -23.74 -12.88 -0.45
N CYS A 171 -23.03 -13.58 -1.33
CA CYS A 171 -23.28 -13.49 -2.77
C CYS A 171 -24.20 -14.62 -3.21
N LEU A 172 -25.33 -14.27 -3.83
CA LEU A 172 -26.35 -15.23 -4.27
C LEU A 172 -26.15 -15.66 -5.73
N ILE A 173 -25.58 -14.76 -6.54
CA ILE A 173 -25.32 -15.01 -7.96
C ILE A 173 -23.94 -14.44 -8.29
N TRP A 174 -23.11 -15.29 -8.89
CA TRP A 174 -21.77 -14.93 -9.35
C TRP A 174 -21.69 -14.72 -10.85
N GLY A 175 -20.78 -13.85 -11.25
CA GLY A 175 -20.36 -13.63 -12.62
C GLY A 175 -18.85 -13.66 -12.71
N CYS A 176 -18.35 -13.92 -13.90
CA CYS A 176 -16.94 -13.96 -14.21
C CYS A 176 -16.54 -12.71 -14.96
N CYS A 177 -15.55 -12.00 -14.44
CA CYS A 177 -14.82 -11.03 -15.24
C CYS A 177 -13.76 -11.76 -16.08
N PRO A 178 -13.66 -11.53 -17.39
CA PRO A 178 -12.67 -12.18 -18.27
C PRO A 178 -11.26 -11.58 -18.11
N LEU A 179 -10.85 -11.34 -16.87
CA LEU A 179 -9.56 -10.83 -16.47
C LEU A 179 -9.21 -11.39 -15.10
N GLU A 180 -7.92 -11.61 -14.88
CA GLU A 180 -7.38 -12.03 -13.61
C GLU A 180 -7.16 -10.82 -12.67
N GLY A 181 -7.55 -10.95 -11.40
CA GLY A 181 -7.41 -9.87 -10.41
C GLY A 181 -8.23 -8.61 -10.70
N ALA A 182 -9.35 -8.74 -11.42
CA ALA A 182 -10.16 -7.61 -11.83
C ALA A 182 -10.88 -6.94 -10.66
N THR A 183 -11.09 -5.63 -10.75
CA THR A 183 -11.99 -4.90 -9.85
C THR A 183 -13.43 -5.07 -10.31
N CYS A 184 -14.28 -5.59 -9.44
CA CYS A 184 -15.72 -5.73 -9.69
C CYS A 184 -16.42 -4.40 -9.42
N CYS A 185 -17.01 -3.80 -10.45
CA CYS A 185 -17.77 -2.55 -10.31
C CYS A 185 -19.16 -2.71 -9.66
N ASP A 186 -19.73 -1.64 -9.12
CA ASP A 186 -21.00 -1.72 -8.39
C ASP A 186 -22.24 -1.83 -9.29
N ASP A 187 -22.08 -1.68 -10.61
CA ASP A 187 -23.17 -1.82 -11.60
C ASP A 187 -23.59 -3.28 -11.85
N SER A 188 -23.00 -4.23 -11.13
CA SER A 188 -23.18 -5.67 -11.30
C SER A 188 -22.89 -6.21 -12.70
N SER A 189 -22.42 -5.41 -13.65
CA SER A 189 -22.32 -5.78 -15.06
C SER A 189 -20.91 -5.61 -15.63
N SER A 190 -20.13 -4.72 -15.03
CA SER A 190 -18.81 -4.32 -15.49
C SER A 190 -17.71 -4.73 -14.52
N CYS A 191 -16.52 -4.89 -15.06
CA CYS A 191 -15.30 -5.08 -14.29
C CYS A 191 -14.14 -4.35 -14.94
N CYS A 192 -13.17 -3.98 -14.11
CA CYS A 192 -12.01 -3.21 -14.52
C CYS A 192 -10.70 -4.00 -14.35
N PRO A 193 -9.71 -3.82 -15.24
CA PRO A 193 -8.38 -4.36 -15.03
C PRO A 193 -7.77 -3.88 -13.71
N HIS A 194 -6.93 -4.71 -13.08
CA HIS A 194 -6.23 -4.35 -11.84
C HIS A 194 -5.46 -3.02 -11.95
N ASP A 195 -4.87 -2.74 -13.11
CA ASP A 195 -4.08 -1.52 -13.34
C ASP A 195 -4.93 -0.25 -13.53
N TYR A 196 -6.24 -0.42 -13.69
CA TYR A 196 -7.24 0.65 -13.83
C TYR A 196 -8.42 0.39 -12.87
N PRO A 197 -8.20 0.35 -11.55
CA PRO A 197 -9.18 -0.21 -10.62
C PRO A 197 -10.39 0.70 -10.37
N ILE A 198 -10.39 1.94 -10.88
CA ILE A 198 -11.47 2.89 -10.61
C ILE A 198 -12.55 2.75 -11.68
N CYS A 199 -13.69 2.20 -11.29
CA CYS A 199 -14.86 2.08 -12.13
C CYS A 199 -15.54 3.44 -12.36
N ASN A 200 -15.60 3.88 -13.62
CA ASN A 200 -16.42 4.99 -14.07
C ASN A 200 -17.64 4.42 -14.80
N ILE A 201 -18.68 4.08 -14.03
CA ILE A 201 -19.90 3.44 -14.55
C ILE A 201 -20.63 4.33 -15.56
N ALA A 202 -20.69 5.64 -15.32
CA ALA A 202 -21.40 6.59 -16.18
C ALA A 202 -20.83 6.63 -17.61
N GLN A 203 -19.51 6.43 -17.75
CA GLN A 203 -18.84 6.42 -19.05
C GLN A 203 -18.44 5.02 -19.53
N GLY A 204 -18.69 3.97 -18.74
CA GLY A 204 -18.29 2.61 -19.05
C GLY A 204 -16.77 2.43 -19.16
N THR A 205 -16.00 3.18 -18.38
CA THR A 205 -14.54 3.19 -18.42
C THR A 205 -13.91 2.86 -17.07
N CYS A 206 -12.62 2.52 -17.11
CA CYS A 206 -11.79 2.18 -15.98
C CYS A 206 -10.62 3.14 -15.93
N LEU A 207 -10.40 3.79 -14.79
CA LEU A 207 -9.38 4.83 -14.62
C LEU A 207 -8.26 4.35 -13.70
N LYS A 208 -7.05 4.84 -13.96
CA LYS A 208 -5.88 4.59 -13.09
C LYS A 208 -5.92 5.43 -11.81
N SER A 209 -6.52 6.62 -11.87
CA SER A 209 -6.77 7.51 -10.73
C SER A 209 -8.03 8.35 -10.99
N LYS A 210 -8.67 8.90 -9.93
CA LYS A 210 -9.97 9.58 -10.03
C LYS A 210 -10.00 10.75 -11.02
N ASN A 211 -8.84 11.35 -11.33
CA ASN A 211 -8.70 12.53 -12.19
C ASN A 211 -7.87 12.24 -13.46
N ASN A 212 -7.65 10.98 -13.81
CA ASN A 212 -6.90 10.64 -15.01
C ASN A 212 -7.80 10.80 -16.25
N PRO A 213 -7.45 11.64 -17.24
CA PRO A 213 -8.23 11.77 -18.47
C PRO A 213 -8.17 10.52 -19.37
N PHE A 214 -7.19 9.64 -19.14
CA PHE A 214 -7.03 8.40 -19.88
C PHE A 214 -7.64 7.23 -19.12
N GLY A 215 -8.70 6.68 -19.70
CA GLY A 215 -9.39 5.48 -19.23
C GLY A 215 -9.36 4.37 -20.28
N VAL A 216 -9.40 3.13 -19.82
CA VAL A 216 -9.63 1.97 -20.68
C VAL A 216 -11.10 1.57 -20.61
N LYS A 217 -11.60 0.89 -21.62
CA LYS A 217 -13.00 0.43 -21.64
C LYS A 217 -13.21 -0.63 -20.54
N ALA A 218 -14.31 -0.53 -19.79
CA ALA A 218 -14.69 -1.57 -18.85
C ALA A 218 -15.10 -2.85 -19.60
N LEU A 219 -14.79 -4.00 -19.00
CA LEU A 219 -15.16 -5.29 -19.56
C LEU A 219 -16.48 -5.75 -18.96
N ARG A 220 -17.26 -6.46 -19.77
CA ARG A 220 -18.53 -7.03 -19.35
C ARG A 220 -18.29 -8.35 -18.64
N ARG A 221 -19.01 -8.56 -17.54
CA ARG A 221 -19.07 -9.85 -16.84
C ARG A 221 -19.89 -10.85 -17.66
N ILE A 222 -19.52 -12.12 -17.56
CA ILE A 222 -20.34 -13.26 -18.01
C ILE A 222 -20.92 -13.99 -16.80
N PRO A 223 -22.05 -14.71 -16.91
CA PRO A 223 -22.55 -15.54 -15.80
C PRO A 223 -21.54 -16.63 -15.39
N ALA A 224 -21.44 -16.90 -14.09
CA ALA A 224 -20.68 -18.04 -13.59
C ALA A 224 -21.43 -19.37 -13.83
N THR A 225 -20.69 -20.45 -14.06
CA THR A 225 -21.26 -21.78 -14.28
C THR A 225 -21.56 -22.44 -12.93
N ARG A 226 -22.73 -23.08 -12.80
CA ARG A 226 -23.04 -23.85 -11.58
C ARG A 226 -22.29 -25.19 -11.58
N THR A 227 -21.57 -25.50 -10.51
CA THR A 227 -20.95 -26.81 -10.27
C THR A 227 -22.03 -27.84 -9.92
N ASN A 228 -22.18 -28.88 -10.74
CA ASN A 228 -23.19 -29.93 -10.52
C ASN A 228 -22.75 -30.88 -9.38
N TRP A 229 -23.40 -30.81 -8.22
CA TRP A 229 -23.54 -31.97 -7.30
C TRP A 229 -24.98 -32.51 -7.36
N ALA A 230 -25.53 -32.71 -8.54
CA ALA A 230 -26.83 -33.39 -8.69
C ALA A 230 -26.95 -34.06 -10.06
N ARG A 231 -26.37 -35.25 -10.20
CA ARG A 231 -26.94 -36.39 -10.93
C ARG A 231 -25.97 -37.57 -10.88
N GLY A 232 -26.28 -38.55 -10.01
CA GLY A 232 -25.82 -39.92 -10.22
C GLY A 232 -26.50 -40.49 -11.47
N THR A 233 -25.71 -41.27 -12.22
CA THR A 233 -26.09 -42.39 -13.09
C THR A 233 -27.16 -42.17 -14.17
N GLU A 234 -26.74 -42.18 -15.44
CA GLU A 234 -26.96 -43.27 -16.43
C GLU A 234 -26.96 -42.73 -17.87
N GLY A 235 -26.21 -43.41 -18.74
CA GLY A 235 -26.63 -43.66 -20.12
C GLY A 235 -26.18 -42.69 -21.22
N GLY A 236 -25.19 -43.13 -22.00
CA GLY A 236 -25.47 -43.35 -23.44
C GLY A 236 -24.91 -42.36 -24.46
N THR A 237 -23.80 -42.80 -25.06
CA THR A 237 -23.45 -42.79 -26.49
C THR A 237 -23.04 -41.49 -27.19
N ASP A 238 -21.84 -41.59 -27.76
CA ASP A 238 -21.28 -40.81 -28.87
C ASP A 238 -22.29 -40.51 -29.98
N ILE A 239 -22.12 -39.36 -30.64
CA ILE A 239 -22.04 -39.30 -32.10
C ILE A 239 -21.23 -38.05 -32.49
N VAL A 240 -20.18 -38.33 -33.24
CA VAL A 240 -19.44 -37.44 -34.14
C VAL A 240 -20.35 -37.15 -35.34
N ILE A 241 -20.75 -35.90 -35.57
CA ILE A 241 -20.39 -34.99 -36.69
C ILE A 241 -20.76 -33.57 -36.23
#